data_AF-A0A9X1I365-F1
#
_entry.id   AF-A0A9X1I365-F1
#
_cell.length_a   1.000
_cell.length_b   1.000
_cell.length_c   1.000
_cell.angle_alpha   90.00
_cell.angle_beta   90.00
_cell.angle_gamma   90.00
#
_symmetry.space_group_name_H-M   'P 1'
#
loop_
_entity.id
_entity.type
_entity.pdbx_description
1 polymer ?
#
loop_
_entity_poly.entity_id
_entity_poly.type
_entity_poly.pdbx_seq_one_letter_code
_entity_poly.pdbx_strand_id
1 'polypeptide(L)'
;MNIYKFVFISIFLIKFSGFSQDINQFDEAGKRHGIWKKNFEGTKVTRYEGEFFHGKEIGIFKYYKNIGNHAVLTATKAFNKDNSIATVKFLASTGKVISEGQMDDKKYIGTWKYYHRYSDNLLTLEHYNNNGELHGERIVYYTNGAMAEKQNYLNGNLQGESVWYTKEQTILKSYSYNNGELHGLSQFYNPLGELITEGHYKNGKKAGVWKYYENGNLVEEKDMSAKPKRIKKTP
;
A
#
# COMPACT_ATOMS: atom_id res chain seq x y z
N MET A 1 64.46 -7.95 47.20
CA MET A 1 63.83 -6.71 47.70
C MET A 1 62.87 -6.23 46.62
N ASN A 2 61.60 -6.64 46.69
CA ASN A 2 60.60 -6.40 45.65
C ASN A 2 59.96 -5.04 45.85
N ILE A 3 60.12 -4.14 44.88
CA ILE A 3 59.49 -2.81 44.86
C ILE A 3 58.23 -2.91 43.98
N TYR A 4 57.06 -2.90 44.61
CA TYR A 4 55.78 -2.75 43.92
C TYR A 4 55.61 -1.29 43.48
N LYS A 5 55.55 -1.04 42.16
CA LYS A 5 55.10 0.24 41.60
C LYS A 5 53.57 0.26 41.58
N PHE A 6 52.98 1.11 42.42
CA PHE A 6 51.56 1.45 42.32
C PHE A 6 51.35 2.38 41.11
N VAL A 7 50.57 1.91 40.14
CA VAL A 7 50.07 2.74 39.03
C VAL A 7 48.77 3.38 39.49
N PHE A 8 48.78 4.69 39.72
CA PHE A 8 47.59 5.47 40.03
C PHE A 8 46.85 5.76 38.71
N ILE A 9 45.79 5.00 38.41
CA ILE A 9 44.93 5.28 37.25
C ILE A 9 43.93 6.36 37.68
N SER A 10 44.15 7.60 37.28
CA SER A 10 43.18 8.68 37.40
C SER A 10 42.03 8.45 36.41
N ILE A 11 40.88 8.01 36.90
CA ILE A 11 39.65 7.91 36.11
C ILE A 11 39.13 9.33 35.88
N PHE A 12 39.36 9.86 34.68
CA PHE A 12 38.76 11.11 34.22
C PHE A 12 37.28 10.82 33.91
N LEU A 13 36.39 11.19 34.83
CA LEU A 13 34.94 11.21 34.59
C LEU A 13 34.64 12.34 33.57
N ILE A 14 34.54 11.98 32.29
CA ILE A 14 34.01 12.86 31.26
C ILE A 14 32.52 13.08 31.58
N LYS A 15 32.20 14.25 32.13
CA LYS A 15 30.82 14.70 32.25
C LYS A 15 30.30 15.00 30.84
N PHE A 16 29.53 14.07 30.27
CA PHE A 16 28.68 14.35 29.13
C PHE A 16 27.59 15.31 29.62
N SER A 17 27.81 16.61 29.44
CA SER A 17 26.75 17.61 29.52
C SER A 17 25.80 17.30 28.36
N GLY A 18 24.69 16.62 28.66
CA GLY A 18 23.58 16.51 27.73
C GLY A 18 23.06 17.91 27.49
N PHE A 19 23.47 18.55 26.39
CA PHE A 19 22.84 19.77 25.93
C PHE A 19 21.41 19.40 25.59
N SER A 20 20.46 19.79 26.44
CA SER A 20 19.05 19.77 26.11
C SER A 20 18.88 20.70 24.92
N GLN A 21 18.67 20.14 23.73
CA GLN A 21 18.34 20.95 22.57
C GLN A 21 16.95 21.57 22.80
N ASP A 22 16.85 22.88 22.64
CA ASP A 22 15.56 23.55 22.66
C ASP A 22 14.68 23.02 21.51
N ILE A 23 13.42 22.76 21.81
CA ILE A 23 12.46 22.25 20.83
C ILE A 23 11.76 23.41 20.10
N ASN A 24 11.33 23.16 18.87
CA ASN A 24 10.58 24.10 18.04
C ASN A 24 11.34 25.40 17.72
N GLN A 25 12.63 25.28 17.37
CA GLN A 25 13.47 26.42 17.05
C GLN A 25 13.46 26.76 15.56
N PHE A 26 13.85 28.00 15.25
CA PHE A 26 14.04 28.50 13.91
C PHE A 26 15.51 28.87 13.68
N ASP A 27 15.99 28.74 12.44
CA ASP A 27 17.30 29.25 12.03
C ASP A 27 17.26 30.76 11.77
N GLU A 28 18.43 31.34 11.44
CA GLU A 28 18.58 32.77 11.14
C GLU A 28 17.69 33.26 9.99
N ALA A 29 17.28 32.36 9.09
CA ALA A 29 16.39 32.65 7.97
C ALA A 29 14.90 32.47 8.32
N GLY A 30 14.57 32.20 9.59
CA GLY A 30 13.20 31.97 10.06
C GLY A 30 12.62 30.62 9.63
N LYS A 31 13.45 29.65 9.24
CA LYS A 31 13.01 28.30 8.87
C LYS A 31 13.15 27.35 10.06
N ARG A 32 12.28 26.35 10.14
CA ARG A 32 12.30 25.33 11.20
C ARG A 32 13.66 24.64 11.27
N HIS A 33 14.25 24.54 12.46
CA HIS A 33 15.55 23.90 12.68
C HIS A 33 15.55 23.13 14.01
N GLY A 34 16.23 21.97 14.03
CA GLY A 34 16.33 21.10 15.20
C GLY A 34 15.07 20.26 15.45
N ILE A 35 14.91 19.81 16.69
CA ILE A 35 13.79 18.95 17.10
C ILE A 35 12.50 19.77 17.17
N TRP A 36 11.44 19.24 16.57
CA TRP A 36 10.11 19.80 16.57
C TRP A 36 9.11 18.82 17.19
N LYS A 37 8.22 19.36 18.01
CA LYS A 37 7.14 18.63 18.67
C LYS A 37 5.90 19.49 18.74
N LYS A 38 4.79 18.95 18.25
CA LYS A 38 3.47 19.59 18.30
C LYS A 38 2.47 18.72 19.04
N ASN A 39 1.66 19.32 19.91
CA ASN A 39 0.58 18.64 20.61
C ASN A 39 -0.77 18.83 19.90
N PHE A 40 -1.76 17.99 20.25
CA PHE A 40 -3.15 18.24 19.89
C PHE A 40 -3.66 19.48 20.61
N GLU A 41 -4.48 20.26 19.90
CA GLU A 41 -5.06 21.50 20.41
C GLU A 41 -5.83 21.28 21.72
N GLY A 42 -5.59 22.15 22.70
CA GLY A 42 -6.21 22.04 24.03
C GLY A 42 -5.68 20.89 24.90
N THR A 43 -4.64 20.15 24.48
CA THR A 43 -4.13 19.00 25.24
C THR A 43 -2.60 19.00 25.36
N LYS A 44 -2.08 18.18 26.28
CA LYS A 44 -0.64 17.87 26.37
C LYS A 44 -0.23 16.67 25.52
N VAL A 45 -1.16 16.10 24.75
CA VAL A 45 -0.93 14.88 23.97
C VAL A 45 -0.15 15.22 22.71
N THR A 46 1.01 14.59 22.52
CA THR A 46 1.81 14.76 21.29
C THR A 46 1.01 14.34 20.06
N ARG A 47 1.00 15.19 19.04
CA ARG A 47 0.42 14.92 17.72
C ARG A 47 1.49 14.47 16.72
N TYR A 48 2.64 15.12 16.72
CA TYR A 48 3.82 14.66 15.99
C TYR A 48 5.11 15.15 16.63
N GLU A 49 6.19 14.45 16.34
CA GLU A 49 7.57 14.88 16.62
C GLU A 49 8.49 14.47 15.46
N GLY A 50 9.57 15.22 15.24
CA GLY A 50 10.56 14.97 14.18
C GLY A 50 11.63 16.06 14.16
N GLU A 51 12.52 16.01 13.18
CA GLU A 51 13.65 16.94 13.08
C GLU A 51 13.60 17.74 11.78
N PHE A 52 13.90 19.02 11.86
CA PHE A 52 14.05 19.90 10.72
C PHE A 52 15.47 20.39 10.56
N PHE A 53 15.94 20.48 9.33
CA PHE A 53 17.20 21.13 8.99
C PHE A 53 16.96 22.18 7.90
N HIS A 54 17.04 23.46 8.29
CA HIS A 54 16.77 24.61 7.42
C HIS A 54 15.42 24.54 6.69
N GLY A 55 14.38 24.15 7.43
CA GLY A 55 13.01 24.00 6.95
C GLY A 55 12.68 22.66 6.31
N LYS A 56 13.68 21.81 6.02
CA LYS A 56 13.50 20.48 5.44
C LYS A 56 13.32 19.42 6.52
N GLU A 57 12.32 18.56 6.39
CA GLU A 57 12.17 17.36 7.21
C GLU A 57 13.39 16.43 7.03
N ILE A 58 14.02 16.03 8.14
CA ILE A 58 15.09 15.04 8.15
C ILE A 58 14.83 13.95 9.20
N GLY A 59 15.46 12.79 8.99
CA GLY A 59 15.33 11.67 9.92
C GLY A 59 13.91 11.11 9.98
N ILE A 60 13.49 10.71 11.18
CA ILE A 60 12.22 10.02 11.39
C ILE A 60 11.23 10.97 12.07
N PHE A 61 10.12 11.23 11.38
CA PHE A 61 8.93 11.83 11.96
C PHE A 61 8.00 10.75 12.49
N LYS A 62 7.46 10.98 13.68
CA LYS A 62 6.45 10.14 14.33
C LYS A 62 5.14 10.89 14.43
N TYR A 63 4.04 10.23 14.09
CA TYR A 63 2.69 10.79 14.11
C TYR A 63 1.79 9.95 15.00
N TYR A 64 1.04 10.62 15.85
CA TYR A 64 0.23 10.01 16.89
C TYR A 64 -1.24 10.35 16.72
N LYS A 65 -2.12 9.47 17.19
CA LYS A 65 -3.53 9.77 17.48
C LYS A 65 -3.71 9.98 18.98
N ASN A 66 -4.62 10.86 19.37
CA ASN A 66 -5.06 11.00 20.75
C ASN A 66 -6.18 10.00 21.02
N ILE A 67 -5.91 8.97 21.83
CA ILE A 67 -6.88 7.97 22.24
C ILE A 67 -6.94 7.98 23.77
N GLY A 68 -8.07 8.41 24.33
CA GLY A 68 -8.25 8.48 25.78
C GLY A 68 -7.24 9.38 26.49
N ASN A 69 -6.82 10.49 25.87
CA ASN A 69 -5.76 11.39 26.37
C ASN A 69 -4.34 10.76 26.37
N HIS A 70 -4.13 9.72 25.58
CA HIS A 70 -2.82 9.10 25.36
C HIS A 70 -2.40 9.20 23.89
N ALA A 71 -1.11 9.47 23.66
CA ALA A 71 -0.53 9.51 22.33
C ALA A 71 -0.24 8.09 21.85
N VAL A 72 -0.99 7.63 20.84
CA VAL A 72 -0.82 6.31 20.22
C VAL A 72 -0.13 6.49 18.87
N LEU A 73 1.05 5.91 18.70
CA LEU A 73 1.82 6.00 17.46
C LEU A 73 1.08 5.30 16.32
N THR A 74 0.83 6.02 15.23
CA THR A 74 0.07 5.49 14.08
C THR A 74 0.79 5.60 12.75
N ALA A 75 1.83 6.44 12.66
CA ALA A 75 2.66 6.48 11.47
C ALA A 75 4.09 6.92 11.78
N THR A 76 5.04 6.42 10.99
CA THR A 76 6.38 6.98 10.90
C THR A 76 6.67 7.40 9.46
N LYS A 77 7.39 8.50 9.27
CA LYS A 77 7.92 8.95 7.98
C LYS A 77 9.42 9.16 8.12
N ALA A 78 10.21 8.37 7.41
CA ALA A 78 11.66 8.49 7.36
C ALA A 78 12.07 9.19 6.07
N PHE A 79 12.62 10.40 6.17
CA PHE A 79 13.00 11.21 5.02
C PHE A 79 14.43 10.92 4.58
N ASN A 80 14.65 10.82 3.26
CA ASN A 80 16.00 10.83 2.71
C ASN A 80 16.57 12.26 2.73
N LYS A 81 17.89 12.38 2.96
CA LYS A 81 18.63 13.64 2.83
C LYS A 81 18.58 14.22 1.41
N ASP A 82 18.41 13.38 0.40
CA ASP A 82 18.60 13.78 -1.00
C ASP A 82 17.34 14.39 -1.66
N ASN A 83 16.13 14.02 -1.22
CA ASN A 83 14.87 14.44 -1.86
C ASN A 83 13.73 14.61 -0.84
N SER A 84 12.49 14.78 -1.33
CA SER A 84 11.26 14.89 -0.54
C SER A 84 10.60 13.53 -0.24
N ILE A 85 11.21 12.43 -0.71
CA ILE A 85 10.62 11.10 -0.57
C ILE A 85 10.81 10.61 0.86
N ALA A 86 9.71 10.15 1.45
CA ALA A 86 9.69 9.51 2.74
C ALA A 86 9.38 8.01 2.61
N THR A 87 10.13 7.18 3.31
CA THR A 87 9.71 5.80 3.61
C THR A 87 8.70 5.87 4.76
N VAL A 88 7.50 5.37 4.53
CA VAL A 88 6.36 5.51 5.45
C VAL A 88 5.94 4.15 5.98
N LYS A 89 5.67 4.08 7.28
CA LYS A 89 5.00 2.93 7.90
C LYS A 89 3.75 3.42 8.60
N PHE A 90 2.63 2.75 8.37
CA PHE A 90 1.40 2.92 9.15
C PHE A 90 1.27 1.78 10.16
N LEU A 91 0.84 2.12 11.37
CA LEU A 91 0.78 1.21 12.49
C LEU A 91 -0.65 1.13 13.06
N ALA A 92 -1.05 -0.07 13.46
CA ALA A 92 -2.21 -0.28 14.31
C ALA A 92 -1.97 0.33 15.70
N SER A 93 -3.04 0.51 16.49
CA SER A 93 -2.93 0.99 17.88
C SER A 93 -2.08 0.08 18.78
N THR A 94 -1.89 -1.18 18.38
CA THR A 94 -1.01 -2.15 19.05
C THR A 94 0.47 -1.95 18.73
N GLY A 95 0.82 -1.02 17.82
CA GLY A 95 2.18 -0.82 17.32
C GLY A 95 2.60 -1.76 16.18
N LYS A 96 1.71 -2.65 15.72
CA LYS A 96 1.99 -3.51 14.57
C LYS A 96 1.94 -2.71 13.26
N VAL A 97 2.90 -2.91 12.36
CA VAL A 97 2.89 -2.33 11.01
C VAL A 97 1.74 -2.97 10.20
N ILE A 98 0.87 -2.13 9.65
CA ILE A 98 -0.28 -2.56 8.81
C ILE A 98 -0.07 -2.25 7.33
N SER A 99 0.77 -1.26 7.03
CA SER A 99 1.24 -1.02 5.67
C SER A 99 2.54 -0.22 5.67
N GLU A 100 3.32 -0.39 4.61
CA GLU A 100 4.54 0.37 4.37
C GLU A 100 4.81 0.58 2.89
N GLY A 101 5.50 1.68 2.58
CA GLY A 101 5.84 2.05 1.21
C GLY A 101 6.56 3.40 1.17
N GLN A 102 6.65 3.98 -0.02
CA GLN A 102 7.24 5.31 -0.20
C GLN A 102 6.17 6.35 -0.51
N MET A 103 6.36 7.56 -0.02
CA MET A 103 5.54 8.72 -0.35
C MET A 103 6.40 9.87 -0.86
N ASP A 104 5.93 10.53 -1.92
CA ASP A 104 6.37 11.88 -2.26
C ASP A 104 5.26 12.85 -1.83
N ASP A 105 5.53 13.63 -0.77
CA ASP A 105 4.54 14.42 -0.03
C ASP A 105 3.31 13.59 0.43
N LYS A 106 2.21 13.67 -0.32
CA LYS A 106 0.93 13.00 -0.07
C LYS A 106 0.67 11.82 -1.01
N LYS A 107 1.48 11.65 -2.06
CA LYS A 107 1.28 10.63 -3.09
C LYS A 107 2.01 9.35 -2.71
N TYR A 108 1.35 8.21 -2.86
CA TYR A 108 2.00 6.91 -2.78
C TYR A 108 2.82 6.69 -4.04
N ILE A 109 4.07 6.24 -3.91
CA ILE A 109 4.94 5.95 -5.04
C ILE A 109 5.61 4.60 -4.86
N GLY A 110 5.97 3.97 -5.98
CA GLY A 110 6.66 2.69 -5.98
C GLY A 110 5.82 1.59 -5.33
N THR A 111 6.48 0.69 -4.60
CA THR A 111 5.85 -0.48 -4.02
C THR A 111 5.25 -0.19 -2.65
N TRP A 112 3.98 -0.54 -2.49
CA TRP A 112 3.25 -0.53 -1.23
C TRP A 112 2.88 -1.95 -0.80
N LYS A 113 3.13 -2.23 0.47
CA LYS A 113 2.84 -3.51 1.12
C LYS A 113 1.81 -3.29 2.21
N TYR A 114 0.82 -4.16 2.27
CA TYR A 114 -0.21 -4.19 3.30
C TYR A 114 -0.19 -5.55 3.98
N TYR A 115 -0.40 -5.59 5.29
CA TYR A 115 -0.25 -6.82 6.08
C TYR A 115 -1.57 -7.27 6.69
N HIS A 116 -1.71 -8.58 6.89
CA HIS A 116 -2.85 -9.13 7.61
C HIS A 116 -2.87 -8.65 9.07
N ARG A 117 -4.09 -8.47 9.60
CA ARG A 117 -4.28 -7.96 10.97
C ARG A 117 -3.56 -8.80 12.03
N TYR A 118 -3.63 -10.13 11.92
CA TYR A 118 -3.17 -11.06 12.96
C TYR A 118 -1.85 -11.81 12.64
N SER A 119 -1.22 -11.56 11.49
CA SER A 119 0.10 -12.11 11.14
C SER A 119 0.92 -11.13 10.30
N ASP A 120 2.22 -11.33 10.19
CA ASP A 120 3.08 -10.47 9.35
C ASP A 120 3.05 -10.87 7.87
N ASN A 121 2.09 -11.72 7.50
CA ASN A 121 1.88 -12.14 6.13
C ASN A 121 1.36 -10.95 5.31
N LEU A 122 1.88 -10.85 4.10
CA LEU A 122 1.45 -9.88 3.11
C LEU A 122 -0.03 -10.15 2.77
N LEU A 123 -0.85 -9.11 2.80
CA LEU A 123 -2.26 -9.10 2.39
C LEU A 123 -2.38 -8.54 0.97
N THR A 124 -1.67 -7.47 0.67
CA THR A 124 -1.75 -6.80 -0.63
C THR A 124 -0.39 -6.22 -1.01
N LEU A 125 -0.03 -6.38 -2.27
CA LEU A 125 1.09 -5.73 -2.93
C LEU A 125 0.51 -4.83 -4.03
N GLU A 126 0.87 -3.56 -3.99
CA GLU A 126 0.48 -2.56 -4.98
C GLU A 126 1.70 -1.79 -5.46
N HIS A 127 1.63 -1.32 -6.71
CA HIS A 127 2.64 -0.47 -7.32
C HIS A 127 2.01 0.83 -7.78
N TYR A 128 2.69 1.95 -7.54
CA TYR A 128 2.23 3.29 -7.87
C TYR A 128 3.27 4.04 -8.71
N ASN A 129 2.80 4.79 -9.70
CA ASN A 129 3.64 5.71 -10.47
C ASN A 129 3.93 7.01 -9.68
N ASN A 130 4.73 7.91 -10.25
CA ASN A 130 5.08 9.20 -9.61
C ASN A 130 3.90 10.17 -9.46
N ASN A 131 2.75 9.90 -10.11
CA ASN A 131 1.54 10.68 -9.95
C ASN A 131 0.67 10.21 -8.78
N GLY A 132 0.99 9.07 -8.17
CA GLY A 132 0.18 8.46 -7.12
C GLY A 132 -0.90 7.52 -7.65
N GLU A 133 -0.80 7.08 -8.90
CA GLU A 133 -1.79 6.21 -9.54
C GLU A 133 -1.26 4.77 -9.57
N LEU A 134 -2.14 3.78 -9.40
CA LEU A 134 -1.78 2.37 -9.53
C LEU A 134 -1.15 2.10 -10.90
N HIS A 135 -0.01 1.43 -10.92
CA HIS A 135 0.76 1.18 -12.14
C HIS A 135 1.60 -0.08 -11.98
N GLY A 136 1.31 -1.11 -12.77
CA GLY A 136 1.88 -2.45 -12.66
C GLY A 136 0.96 -3.43 -11.93
N GLU A 137 1.54 -4.50 -11.44
CA GLU A 137 0.79 -5.59 -10.80
C GLU A 137 0.16 -5.15 -9.47
N ARG A 138 -1.04 -5.65 -9.21
CA ARG A 138 -1.68 -5.65 -7.90
C ARG A 138 -1.97 -7.09 -7.54
N ILE A 139 -1.47 -7.51 -6.37
CA ILE A 139 -1.62 -8.88 -5.90
C ILE A 139 -2.26 -8.85 -4.51
N VAL A 140 -3.32 -9.63 -4.33
CA VAL A 140 -3.95 -9.88 -3.03
C VAL A 140 -3.64 -11.30 -2.61
N TYR A 141 -3.36 -11.50 -1.33
CA TYR A 141 -3.03 -12.80 -0.77
C TYR A 141 -4.05 -13.20 0.30
N TYR A 142 -4.28 -14.50 0.39
CA TYR A 142 -4.93 -15.13 1.53
C TYR A 142 -3.98 -15.19 2.73
N THR A 143 -4.55 -15.41 3.92
CA THR A 143 -3.77 -15.52 5.17
C THR A 143 -2.74 -16.64 5.18
N ASN A 144 -2.92 -17.69 4.36
CA ASN A 144 -1.97 -18.79 4.18
C ASN A 144 -0.84 -18.45 3.18
N GLY A 145 -0.82 -17.24 2.60
CA GLY A 145 0.15 -16.80 1.60
C GLY A 145 -0.21 -17.18 0.16
N ALA A 146 -1.28 -17.93 -0.06
CA ALA A 146 -1.79 -18.22 -1.41
C ALA A 146 -2.29 -16.93 -2.08
N MET A 147 -2.15 -16.84 -3.39
CA MET A 147 -2.60 -15.68 -4.16
C MET A 147 -4.11 -15.73 -4.27
N ALA A 148 -4.81 -14.69 -3.84
CA ALA A 148 -6.25 -14.57 -3.97
C ALA A 148 -6.65 -13.86 -5.27
N GLU A 149 -5.90 -12.82 -5.64
CA GLU A 149 -6.16 -11.99 -6.82
C GLU A 149 -4.86 -11.56 -7.47
N LYS A 150 -4.83 -11.56 -8.80
CA LYS A 150 -3.78 -10.94 -9.60
C LYS A 150 -4.41 -10.04 -10.65
N GLN A 151 -3.99 -8.78 -10.66
CA GLN A 151 -4.48 -7.77 -11.59
C GLN A 151 -3.30 -6.91 -12.06
N ASN A 152 -3.49 -6.17 -13.14
CA ASN A 152 -2.50 -5.21 -13.62
C ASN A 152 -3.17 -3.87 -13.91
N TYR A 153 -2.46 -2.78 -13.60
CA TYR A 153 -2.92 -1.41 -13.76
C TYR A 153 -1.97 -0.62 -14.65
N LEU A 154 -2.52 0.33 -15.40
CA LEU A 154 -1.77 1.33 -16.15
C LEU A 154 -2.37 2.71 -15.85
N ASN A 155 -1.64 3.53 -15.09
CA ASN A 155 -2.03 4.89 -14.71
C ASN A 155 -3.44 4.94 -14.09
N GLY A 156 -3.67 4.08 -13.11
CA GLY A 156 -4.93 3.98 -12.36
C GLY A 156 -5.99 3.09 -13.00
N ASN A 157 -5.85 2.71 -14.27
CA ASN A 157 -6.85 1.91 -14.98
C ASN A 157 -6.46 0.43 -15.03
N LEU A 158 -7.41 -0.48 -14.79
CA LEU A 158 -7.19 -1.92 -15.00
C LEU A 158 -6.85 -2.21 -16.47
N GLN A 159 -5.83 -3.03 -16.67
CA GLN A 159 -5.31 -3.36 -17.99
C GLN A 159 -4.88 -4.82 -18.06
N GLY A 160 -5.33 -5.52 -19.09
CA GLY A 160 -5.00 -6.92 -19.33
C GLY A 160 -5.84 -7.87 -18.48
N GLU A 161 -5.29 -9.05 -18.21
CA GLU A 161 -5.98 -10.10 -17.49
C GLU A 161 -6.02 -9.83 -15.98
N SER A 162 -7.18 -10.04 -15.37
CA SER A 162 -7.36 -10.16 -13.93
C SER A 162 -7.84 -11.56 -13.60
N VAL A 163 -7.23 -12.19 -12.59
CA VAL A 163 -7.49 -13.58 -12.19
C VAL A 163 -7.76 -13.64 -10.69
N TRP A 164 -8.75 -14.43 -10.31
CA TRP A 164 -9.08 -14.75 -8.91
C TRP A 164 -8.89 -16.24 -8.69
N TYR A 165 -8.33 -16.60 -7.55
CA TYR A 165 -8.02 -17.98 -7.19
C TYR A 165 -8.69 -18.38 -5.88
N THR A 166 -8.81 -19.68 -5.64
CA THR A 166 -9.10 -20.26 -4.33
C THR A 166 -7.85 -20.28 -3.44
N LYS A 167 -8.01 -20.65 -2.17
CA LYS A 167 -6.86 -20.85 -1.25
C LYS A 167 -5.96 -21.99 -1.68
N GLU A 168 -6.50 -22.92 -2.45
CA GLU A 168 -5.83 -24.10 -3.04
C GLU A 168 -5.24 -23.78 -4.42
N GLN A 169 -5.24 -22.50 -4.84
CA GLN A 169 -4.68 -22.00 -6.10
C GLN A 169 -5.43 -22.43 -7.37
N THR A 170 -6.69 -22.86 -7.24
CA THR A 170 -7.58 -23.11 -8.38
C THR A 170 -8.16 -21.78 -8.88
N ILE A 171 -8.18 -21.54 -10.19
CA ILE A 171 -8.80 -20.34 -10.75
C ILE A 171 -10.32 -20.40 -10.52
N LEU A 172 -10.90 -19.31 -10.01
CA LEU A 172 -12.34 -19.13 -9.86
C LEU A 172 -12.93 -18.40 -11.07
N LYS A 173 -12.23 -17.37 -11.53
CA LYS A 173 -12.64 -16.56 -12.67
C LYS A 173 -11.45 -15.75 -13.22
N SER A 174 -11.52 -15.45 -14.50
CA SER A 174 -10.66 -14.48 -15.17
C SER A 174 -11.49 -13.49 -15.97
N TYR A 175 -10.98 -12.27 -16.10
CA TYR A 175 -11.55 -11.20 -16.90
C TYR A 175 -10.44 -10.47 -17.65
N SER A 176 -10.70 -10.10 -18.89
CA SER A 176 -9.85 -9.20 -19.65
C SER A 176 -10.35 -7.75 -19.52
N TYR A 177 -9.45 -6.83 -19.22
CA TYR A 177 -9.71 -5.40 -19.12
C TYR A 177 -8.90 -4.61 -20.15
N ASN A 178 -9.49 -3.53 -20.65
CA ASN A 178 -8.79 -2.51 -21.41
C ASN A 178 -9.25 -1.13 -20.91
N ASN A 179 -8.30 -0.33 -20.42
CA ASN A 179 -8.56 1.01 -19.90
C ASN A 179 -9.70 1.06 -18.86
N GLY A 180 -9.68 0.12 -17.90
CA GLY A 180 -10.67 0.04 -16.82
C GLY A 180 -11.98 -0.65 -17.19
N GLU A 181 -12.24 -0.93 -18.47
CA GLU A 181 -13.48 -1.58 -18.92
C GLU A 181 -13.25 -3.06 -19.28
N LEU A 182 -14.24 -3.91 -19.00
CA LEU A 182 -14.22 -5.30 -19.47
C LEU A 182 -14.18 -5.34 -21.00
N HIS A 183 -13.14 -5.96 -21.54
CA HIS A 183 -12.87 -6.05 -22.96
C HIS A 183 -12.00 -7.27 -23.26
N GLY A 184 -12.55 -8.25 -23.95
CA GLY A 184 -11.88 -9.53 -24.23
C GLY A 184 -12.52 -10.71 -23.49
N LEU A 185 -11.74 -11.77 -23.32
CA LEU A 185 -12.20 -13.06 -22.80
C LEU A 185 -12.50 -12.97 -21.29
N SER A 186 -13.56 -13.66 -20.89
CA SER A 186 -13.91 -13.90 -19.49
C SER A 186 -14.24 -15.37 -19.30
N GLN A 187 -13.70 -15.96 -18.24
CA GLN A 187 -13.89 -17.37 -17.92
C GLN A 187 -14.26 -17.54 -16.44
N PHE A 188 -15.09 -18.54 -16.15
CA PHE A 188 -15.56 -18.87 -14.81
C PHE A 188 -15.44 -20.37 -14.61
N TYR A 189 -15.01 -20.74 -13.41
CA TYR A 189 -14.73 -22.12 -13.06
C TYR A 189 -15.48 -22.49 -11.78
N ASN A 190 -15.80 -23.78 -11.64
CA ASN A 190 -16.33 -24.30 -10.38
C ASN A 190 -15.20 -24.53 -9.35
N PRO A 191 -15.51 -24.91 -8.09
CA PRO A 191 -14.50 -25.18 -7.07
C PRO A 191 -13.52 -26.32 -7.41
N LEU A 192 -13.85 -27.19 -8.35
CA LEU A 192 -12.98 -28.27 -8.85
C LEU A 192 -12.04 -27.80 -9.97
N GLY A 193 -12.18 -26.56 -10.45
CA GLY A 193 -11.38 -25.99 -11.53
C GLY A 193 -11.92 -26.28 -12.92
N GLU A 194 -13.14 -26.78 -13.04
CA GLU A 194 -13.77 -27.07 -14.32
C GLU A 194 -14.42 -25.79 -14.87
N LEU A 195 -14.19 -25.52 -16.16
CA LEU A 195 -14.82 -24.38 -16.84
C LEU A 195 -16.34 -24.57 -16.84
N ILE A 196 -17.07 -23.56 -16.35
CA ILE A 196 -18.54 -23.55 -16.33
C ILE A 196 -19.13 -22.49 -17.25
N THR A 197 -18.38 -21.43 -17.55
CA THR A 197 -18.85 -20.36 -18.45
C THR A 197 -17.66 -19.66 -19.09
N GLU A 198 -17.75 -19.40 -20.39
CA GLU A 198 -16.86 -18.48 -21.07
C GLU A 198 -17.60 -17.58 -22.07
N GLY A 199 -17.00 -16.44 -22.37
CA GLY A 199 -17.50 -15.52 -23.39
C GLY A 199 -16.65 -14.27 -23.47
N HIS A 200 -17.04 -13.36 -24.35
CA HIS A 200 -16.32 -12.11 -24.53
C HIS A 200 -17.12 -10.91 -24.02
N TYR A 201 -16.40 -9.91 -23.51
CA TYR A 201 -16.91 -8.56 -23.33
C TYR A 201 -16.34 -7.62 -24.39
N LYS A 202 -17.12 -6.62 -24.76
CA LYS A 202 -16.70 -5.48 -25.56
C LYS A 202 -17.28 -4.21 -24.91
N ASN A 203 -16.39 -3.35 -24.42
CA ASN A 203 -16.72 -2.07 -23.80
C ASN A 203 -17.75 -2.24 -22.67
N GLY A 204 -17.43 -3.13 -21.73
CA GLY A 204 -18.26 -3.40 -20.55
C GLY A 204 -19.50 -4.27 -20.80
N LYS A 205 -19.80 -4.66 -22.04
CA LYS A 205 -21.00 -5.45 -22.38
C LYS A 205 -20.63 -6.82 -22.92
N LYS A 206 -21.42 -7.84 -22.55
CA LYS A 206 -21.34 -9.18 -23.16
C LYS A 206 -21.46 -9.06 -24.68
N ALA A 207 -20.60 -9.75 -25.42
CA ALA A 207 -20.56 -9.74 -26.87
C ALA A 207 -20.25 -11.14 -27.42
N GLY A 208 -20.76 -11.42 -28.62
CA GLY A 208 -20.58 -12.71 -29.28
C GLY A 208 -21.27 -13.84 -28.55
N VAL A 209 -20.81 -15.07 -28.82
CA VAL A 209 -21.37 -16.28 -28.23
C VAL A 209 -20.81 -16.50 -26.82
N TRP A 210 -21.71 -16.71 -25.87
CA TRP A 210 -21.44 -17.15 -24.52
C TRP A 210 -21.73 -18.64 -24.42
N LYS A 211 -20.79 -19.39 -23.85
CA LYS A 211 -20.87 -20.85 -23.71
C LYS A 211 -20.98 -21.24 -22.24
N TYR A 212 -21.82 -22.23 -21.97
CA TYR A 212 -22.08 -22.74 -20.63
C TYR A 212 -21.84 -24.24 -20.60
N TYR A 213 -21.18 -24.71 -19.55
CA TYR A 213 -20.73 -26.08 -19.43
C TYR A 213 -21.21 -26.72 -18.14
N GLU A 214 -21.55 -28.01 -18.20
CA GLU A 214 -21.83 -28.86 -17.04
C GLU A 214 -21.03 -30.16 -17.16
N ASN A 215 -20.31 -30.53 -16.09
CA ASN A 215 -19.44 -31.71 -16.05
C ASN A 215 -18.48 -31.79 -17.26
N GLY A 216 -17.93 -30.65 -17.68
CA GLY A 216 -17.02 -30.53 -18.83
C GLY A 216 -17.68 -30.52 -20.21
N ASN A 217 -18.99 -30.70 -20.32
CA ASN A 217 -19.71 -30.73 -21.60
C ASN A 217 -20.43 -29.40 -21.85
N LEU A 218 -20.39 -28.91 -23.09
CA LEU A 218 -21.16 -27.74 -23.51
C LEU A 218 -22.65 -28.07 -23.48
N VAL A 219 -23.42 -27.33 -22.68
CA VAL A 219 -24.87 -27.52 -22.53
C VAL A 219 -25.70 -26.40 -23.15
N GLU A 220 -25.14 -25.20 -23.29
CA GLU A 220 -25.86 -24.04 -23.81
C GLU A 220 -24.92 -23.04 -24.49
N GLU A 221 -25.39 -22.45 -25.59
CA GLU A 221 -24.80 -21.28 -26.22
C GLU A 221 -25.81 -20.14 -26.31
N LYS A 222 -25.37 -18.92 -25.99
CA LYS A 222 -26.18 -17.70 -26.10
C LYS A 222 -25.46 -16.64 -26.91
N ASP A 223 -26.02 -16.24 -28.04
CA ASP A 223 -25.51 -15.11 -28.82
C ASP A 223 -25.95 -13.77 -28.20
N MET A 224 -24.98 -13.05 -27.66
CA MET A 224 -25.14 -11.75 -27.01
C MET A 224 -24.84 -10.57 -27.96
N SER A 225 -24.69 -10.84 -29.26
CA SER A 225 -24.48 -9.81 -30.26
C SER A 225 -25.69 -8.88 -30.34
N ALA A 226 -25.44 -7.57 -30.35
CA ALA A 226 -26.50 -6.58 -30.48
C ALA A 226 -27.22 -6.77 -31.82
N LYS A 227 -28.49 -7.19 -31.80
CA LYS A 227 -29.33 -7.20 -33.00
C LYS A 227 -29.53 -5.75 -33.45
N PRO A 228 -29.36 -5.43 -34.75
CA PRO A 228 -29.61 -4.08 -35.22
C PRO A 228 -31.04 -3.67 -34.88
N LYS A 229 -31.21 -2.49 -34.27
CA LYS A 229 -32.54 -1.89 -34.09
C LYS A 229 -33.15 -1.74 -35.49
N ARG A 230 -34.19 -2.52 -35.80
CA ARG A 230 -35.00 -2.30 -37.00
C ARG A 230 -35.53 -0.87 -36.94
N ILE A 231 -34.95 0.03 -37.73
CA ILE A 231 -35.54 1.33 -38.01
C ILE A 231 -36.82 1.02 -38.80
N LYS A 232 -37.99 1.10 -38.14
CA LYS A 232 -39.26 1.13 -38.87
C LYS A 232 -39.21 2.40 -39.72
N LYS A 233 -39.06 2.26 -41.04
CA LYS A 233 -39.44 3.32 -41.97
C LYS A 233 -40.95 3.49 -41.82
N THR A 234 -41.37 4.58 -41.21
CA THR A 234 -42.76 5.03 -41.25
C THR A 234 -43.08 5.40 -42.71
N PRO A 235 -44.23 4.98 -43.26
CA PRO A 235 -44.64 5.29 -44.63
C PRO A 235 -44.85 6.78 -44.86
#